data_AF-A0A440UY93-F1
#
_entry.id   AF-A0A440UY93-F1
#
_cell.length_a   1.000
_cell.length_b   1.000
_cell.length_c   1.000
_cell.angle_alpha   90.00
_cell.angle_beta   90.00
_cell.angle_gamma   90.00
#
_symmetry.space_group_name_H-M   'P 1'
#
loop_
_entity.id
_entity.type
_entity.pdbx_description
1 polymer ?
#
loop_
_entity_poly.entity_id
_entity_poly.type
_entity_poly.pdbx_seq_one_letter_code
_entity_poly.pdbx_strand_id
1 'polypeptide(L)'
;MEMKTLTRVVLGLVSLLVAIWLVAPTLVVVPMSFNGNKSLSFPPQGFSWQWYENFVTNPEWSTSFLNSLKVASIVAVLATVLGTLAAFGLDRMKARPANLLRMLMLTPMVVPGVVLAIGIYAVYLDAQLVGTLPGFVLAHTILALPFVLIAVSANLE
;
A
#
# COMPACT_ATOMS: atom_id res chain seq x y z
N MET A 1 33.48 -15.74 24.12
CA MET A 1 32.86 -14.40 24.00
C MET A 1 32.98 -13.85 22.56
N GLU A 2 34.12 -14.05 21.89
CA GLU A 2 34.37 -13.62 20.49
C GLU A 2 33.42 -14.20 19.45
N MET A 3 32.98 -15.46 19.61
CA MET A 3 32.06 -16.13 18.67
C MET A 3 30.72 -15.38 18.51
N LYS A 4 30.23 -14.74 19.57
CA LYS A 4 28.99 -13.93 19.53
C LYS A 4 29.17 -12.63 18.73
N THR A 5 30.37 -12.04 18.75
CA THR A 5 30.69 -10.82 17.99
C THR A 5 30.82 -11.14 16.51
N LEU A 6 31.51 -12.23 16.15
CA LEU A 6 31.61 -12.69 14.77
C LEU A 6 30.24 -13.01 14.16
N THR A 7 29.38 -13.75 14.88
CA THR A 7 28.01 -14.03 14.43
C THR A 7 27.20 -12.75 14.22
N ARG A 8 27.30 -11.76 15.12
CA ARG A 8 26.60 -10.47 14.95
C ARG A 8 27.09 -9.69 13.74
N VAL A 9 28.40 -9.68 13.49
CA VAL A 9 28.98 -9.00 12.30
C VAL A 9 28.54 -9.69 11.02
N VAL A 10 28.58 -11.03 10.97
CA VAL A 10 28.12 -11.81 9.81
C VAL A 10 26.64 -11.57 9.56
N LEU A 11 25.80 -11.63 10.60
CA LEU A 11 24.37 -11.33 10.48
C LEU A 11 24.14 -9.90 9.99
N GLY A 12 24.85 -8.92 10.54
CA GLY A 12 24.76 -7.52 10.11
C GLY A 12 25.13 -7.33 8.64
N LEU A 13 26.22 -7.96 8.18
CA LEU A 13 26.63 -7.92 6.78
C LEU A 13 25.61 -8.59 5.86
N VAL A 14 25.10 -9.76 6.23
CA VAL A 14 24.07 -10.46 5.45
C VAL A 14 22.79 -9.64 5.39
N SER A 15 22.31 -9.10 6.51
CA SER A 15 21.14 -8.22 6.53
C SER A 15 21.33 -6.96 5.67
N LEU A 16 22.52 -6.36 5.70
CA LEU A 16 22.83 -5.20 4.86
C LEU A 16 22.83 -5.57 3.37
N LEU A 17 23.44 -6.69 2.99
CA LEU A 17 23.44 -7.16 1.60
C LEU A 17 22.03 -7.46 1.10
N VAL A 18 21.19 -8.09 1.93
CA VAL A 18 19.78 -8.34 1.60
C VAL A 18 19.02 -7.02 1.46
N ALA A 19 19.22 -6.06 2.37
CA ALA A 19 18.58 -4.75 2.29
C ALA A 19 18.98 -3.99 1.00
N ILE A 20 20.27 -4.00 0.66
CA ILE A 20 20.77 -3.41 -0.59
C ILE A 20 20.15 -4.12 -1.79
N TRP A 21 20.11 -5.45 -1.80
CA TRP A 21 19.53 -6.23 -2.89
C TRP A 21 18.05 -5.91 -3.12
N LEU A 22 17.26 -5.77 -2.04
CA LEU A 22 15.83 -5.43 -2.11
C LEU A 22 15.59 -3.99 -2.60
N VAL A 23 16.48 -3.05 -2.26
CA VAL A 23 16.36 -1.63 -2.62
C VAL A 23 17.03 -1.32 -3.96
N ALA A 24 18.00 -2.09 -4.41
CA ALA A 24 18.74 -1.90 -5.66
C ALA A 24 17.85 -1.63 -6.89
N PRO A 25 16.76 -2.39 -7.17
CA PRO A 25 15.93 -2.13 -8.35
C PRO A 25 15.20 -0.77 -8.27
N THR A 26 14.84 -0.28 -7.08
CA THR A 26 14.20 1.04 -6.94
C THR A 26 15.21 2.18 -7.08
N LEU A 27 16.48 1.94 -6.75
CA LEU A 27 17.55 2.92 -6.96
C LEU A 27 17.80 3.21 -8.44
N VAL A 28 17.44 2.31 -9.36
CA VAL A 28 17.52 2.56 -10.81
C VAL A 28 16.60 3.72 -11.24
N VAL A 29 15.51 3.95 -10.52
CA VAL A 29 14.58 5.06 -10.79
C VAL A 29 15.23 6.43 -10.54
N VAL A 30 16.18 6.52 -9.60
CA VAL A 30 16.85 7.78 -9.24
C VAL A 30 17.68 8.37 -10.38
N PRO A 31 18.63 7.66 -11.04
CA PRO A 31 19.32 8.23 -12.19
C PRO A 31 18.38 8.43 -13.39
N MET A 32 17.36 7.57 -13.55
CA MET A 32 16.38 7.71 -14.63
C MET A 32 15.51 8.96 -14.49
N SER A 33 15.25 9.47 -13.27
CA SER A 33 14.51 10.71 -13.07
C SER A 33 15.26 11.95 -13.57
N PHE A 34 16.57 11.85 -13.81
CA PHE A 34 17.40 12.89 -14.40
C PHE A 34 17.55 12.79 -15.92
N ASN A 35 16.83 11.88 -16.57
CA ASN A 35 16.96 11.69 -18.01
C ASN A 35 16.45 12.92 -18.79
N GLY A 36 17.29 13.44 -19.68
CA GLY A 36 16.94 14.55 -20.58
C GLY A 36 15.96 14.17 -21.69
N ASN A 37 15.86 12.89 -22.03
CA ASN A 37 14.95 12.41 -23.06
C ASN A 37 13.59 11.96 -22.50
N LYS A 38 12.54 12.08 -23.32
CA LYS A 38 11.18 11.59 -23.02
C LYS A 38 11.04 10.06 -23.10
N SER A 39 12.08 9.36 -23.55
CA SER A 39 12.11 7.91 -23.63
C SER A 39 12.76 7.32 -22.37
N LEU A 40 12.16 6.27 -21.82
CA LEU A 40 12.71 5.49 -20.70
C LEU A 40 13.84 4.57 -21.19
N SER A 41 14.91 5.17 -21.72
CA SER A 41 16.13 4.45 -22.06
C SER A 41 17.10 4.46 -20.88
N PHE A 42 17.66 3.29 -20.57
CA PHE A 42 18.72 3.14 -19.60
C PHE A 42 20.03 2.79 -20.34
N PRO A 43 21.17 3.44 -20.04
CA PRO A 43 21.36 4.54 -19.08
C PRO A 43 20.74 5.88 -19.56
N PRO A 44 20.38 6.79 -18.63
CA PRO A 44 19.85 8.11 -18.97
C PRO A 44 20.81 8.87 -19.88
N GLN A 45 20.27 9.54 -20.89
CA GLN A 45 21.06 10.32 -21.84
C GLN A 45 21.02 11.79 -21.43
N GLY A 46 22.15 12.30 -20.96
CA GLY A 46 22.24 13.64 -20.39
C GLY A 46 21.60 13.75 -19.01
N PHE A 47 21.82 14.90 -18.38
CA PHE A 47 21.31 15.23 -17.05
C PHE A 47 20.32 16.40 -17.17
N SER A 48 19.11 16.24 -16.64
CA SER A 48 18.04 17.23 -16.72
C SER A 48 17.17 17.22 -15.47
N TRP A 49 16.74 18.41 -15.04
CA TRP A 49 15.77 18.61 -13.96
C TRP A 49 14.32 18.70 -14.47
N GLN A 50 14.09 18.52 -15.77
CA GLN A 50 12.79 18.78 -16.42
C GLN A 50 11.61 18.08 -15.76
N TRP A 51 11.79 16.86 -15.24
CA TRP A 51 10.72 16.09 -14.61
C TRP A 51 10.35 16.62 -13.22
N TYR A 52 11.35 17.12 -12.49
CA TYR A 52 11.14 17.79 -11.21
C TYR A 52 10.45 19.15 -11.41
N GLU A 53 10.86 19.90 -12.43
CA GLU A 53 10.20 21.15 -12.82
C GLU A 53 8.75 20.90 -13.27
N ASN A 54 8.52 19.90 -14.12
CA ASN A 54 7.19 19.51 -14.57
C ASN A 54 6.29 19.09 -13.39
N PHE A 55 6.82 18.34 -12.41
CA PHE A 55 6.05 17.96 -11.22
C PHE A 55 5.52 19.18 -10.43
N VAL A 56 6.32 20.26 -10.34
CA VAL A 56 5.93 21.47 -9.59
C VAL A 56 5.08 22.41 -10.44
N THR A 57 5.36 22.51 -11.74
CA THR A 57 4.72 23.48 -12.65
C THR A 57 3.41 22.97 -13.24
N ASN A 58 3.24 21.66 -13.42
CA ASN A 58 2.02 21.09 -13.99
C ASN A 58 1.00 20.78 -12.89
N PRO A 59 -0.18 21.44 -12.90
CA PRO A 59 -1.23 21.23 -11.91
C PRO A 59 -1.77 19.81 -11.83
N GLU A 60 -1.68 19.02 -12.92
CA GLU A 60 -2.16 17.64 -12.92
C GLU A 60 -1.34 16.75 -11.98
N TRP A 61 -0.02 16.93 -11.93
CA TRP A 61 0.87 16.18 -11.05
C TRP A 61 0.64 16.56 -9.58
N SER A 62 0.60 17.85 -9.27
CA SER A 62 0.40 18.33 -7.90
C SER A 62 -1.00 17.98 -7.38
N THR A 63 -2.04 18.11 -8.21
CA THR A 63 -3.41 17.72 -7.83
C THR A 63 -3.54 16.22 -7.62
N SER A 64 -2.93 15.39 -8.49
CA SER A 64 -2.96 13.93 -8.35
C SER A 64 -2.20 13.46 -7.11
N PHE A 65 -1.06 14.10 -6.80
CA PHE A 65 -0.30 13.84 -5.58
C PHE A 65 -1.13 14.15 -4.33
N LEU A 66 -1.76 15.33 -4.27
CA LEU A 66 -2.60 15.73 -3.14
C LEU A 66 -3.84 14.86 -3.00
N ASN A 67 -4.48 14.48 -4.10
CA ASN A 67 -5.60 13.54 -4.09
C ASN A 67 -5.18 12.18 -3.53
N SER A 68 -4.04 11.65 -3.95
CA SER A 68 -3.50 10.39 -3.45
C SER A 68 -3.21 10.45 -1.96
N LEU A 69 -2.55 11.52 -1.50
CA LEU A 69 -2.25 11.74 -0.09
C LEU A 69 -3.53 11.84 0.76
N LYS A 70 -4.53 12.57 0.26
CA LYS A 70 -5.83 12.73 0.92
C LYS A 70 -6.57 11.40 1.04
N VAL A 71 -6.68 10.65 -0.06
CA VAL A 71 -7.32 9.32 -0.05
C VAL A 71 -6.57 8.38 0.90
N ALA A 72 -5.25 8.26 0.77
CA ALA A 72 -4.45 7.36 1.58
C ALA A 72 -4.56 7.66 3.08
N SER A 73 -4.53 8.95 3.46
CA SER A 73 -4.65 9.36 4.86
C SER A 73 -6.01 8.98 5.46
N ILE A 74 -7.10 9.24 4.72
CA ILE A 74 -8.45 8.91 5.18
C ILE A 74 -8.63 7.39 5.28
N VAL A 75 -8.18 6.66 4.25
CA VAL A 75 -8.23 5.19 4.23
C VAL A 75 -7.44 4.60 5.39
N ALA A 76 -6.23 5.09 5.65
CA ALA A 76 -5.40 4.60 6.75
C ALA A 76 -6.11 4.74 8.09
N VAL A 77 -6.72 5.91 8.37
CA VAL A 77 -7.48 6.14 9.60
C VAL A 77 -8.71 5.24 9.66
N LEU A 78 -9.54 5.23 8.61
CA LEU A 78 -10.79 4.46 8.59
C LEU A 78 -10.53 2.95 8.70
N ALA A 79 -9.62 2.41 7.90
CA ALA A 79 -9.29 0.99 7.92
C ALA A 79 -8.71 0.58 9.28
N THR A 80 -7.82 1.41 9.86
CA THR A 80 -7.25 1.13 11.18
C THR A 80 -8.33 1.10 12.25
N VAL A 81 -9.20 2.13 12.31
CA VAL A 81 -10.28 2.19 13.31
C VAL A 81 -11.26 1.04 13.14
N LEU A 82 -11.80 0.85 11.93
CA LEU A 82 -12.81 -0.18 11.67
C LEU A 82 -12.24 -1.59 11.82
N GLY A 83 -11.04 -1.85 11.30
CA GLY A 83 -10.37 -3.14 11.41
C GLY A 83 -10.00 -3.49 12.85
N THR A 84 -9.55 -2.50 13.63
CA THR A 84 -9.26 -2.69 15.06
C THR A 84 -10.53 -3.00 15.85
N LEU A 85 -11.60 -2.22 15.65
CA LEU A 85 -12.90 -2.48 16.31
C LEU A 85 -13.45 -3.86 15.95
N ALA A 86 -13.33 -4.26 14.69
CA ALA A 86 -13.71 -5.59 14.24
C ALA A 86 -12.86 -6.69 14.89
N ALA A 87 -11.54 -6.52 14.95
CA ALA A 87 -10.63 -7.48 15.60
C ALA A 87 -11.02 -7.71 17.08
N PHE A 88 -11.21 -6.63 17.84
CA PHE A 88 -11.66 -6.70 19.23
C PHE A 88 -13.05 -7.33 19.38
N GLY A 89 -13.98 -6.99 18.50
CA GLY A 89 -15.32 -7.58 18.49
C GLY A 89 -15.26 -9.10 18.28
N LEU A 90 -14.51 -9.53 17.27
CA LEU A 90 -14.39 -10.94 16.90
C LEU A 90 -13.66 -11.78 17.97
N ASP A 91 -12.65 -11.20 18.61
CA ASP A 91 -11.91 -11.83 19.71
C ASP A 91 -12.82 -12.18 20.91
N ARG A 92 -13.79 -11.32 21.20
CA ARG A 92 -14.75 -11.52 22.31
C ARG A 92 -15.98 -12.35 21.94
N MET A 93 -16.13 -12.73 20.67
CA MET A 93 -17.27 -13.51 20.19
C MET A 93 -17.05 -15.03 20.36
N LYS A 94 -18.14 -15.80 20.35
CA LYS A 94 -18.05 -17.27 20.29
C LYS A 94 -17.38 -17.69 18.97
N ALA A 95 -16.58 -18.76 19.02
CA ALA A 95 -15.73 -19.18 17.90
C ALA A 95 -16.47 -19.35 16.55
N ARG A 96 -17.66 -19.98 16.54
CA ARG A 96 -18.41 -20.22 15.29
C ARG A 96 -18.80 -18.94 14.53
N PRO A 97 -19.55 -17.99 15.12
CA PRO A 97 -19.89 -16.75 14.43
C PRO A 97 -18.67 -15.84 14.20
N ALA A 98 -17.67 -15.85 15.10
CA ALA A 98 -16.42 -15.12 14.89
C ALA A 98 -15.69 -15.59 13.63
N ASN A 99 -15.57 -16.90 13.42
CA ASN A 99 -14.91 -17.46 12.24
C ASN A 99 -15.63 -17.11 10.94
N LEU A 100 -16.97 -17.13 10.92
CA LEU A 100 -17.74 -16.76 9.73
C LEU A 100 -17.52 -15.29 9.35
N LEU A 101 -17.56 -14.39 10.33
CA LEU A 101 -17.32 -12.97 10.10
C LEU A 101 -15.87 -12.69 9.71
N ARG A 102 -14.89 -13.36 10.36
CA ARG A 102 -13.47 -13.29 9.95
C ARG A 102 -13.32 -13.70 8.49
N MET A 103 -13.92 -14.82 8.06
CA MET A 103 -13.88 -15.25 6.65
C MET A 103 -14.47 -14.20 5.71
N LEU A 104 -15.64 -13.65 6.03
CA LEU A 104 -16.27 -12.59 5.24
C LEU A 104 -15.34 -11.37 5.09
N MET A 105 -14.76 -10.91 6.19
CA MET A 105 -13.87 -9.74 6.21
C MET A 105 -12.55 -9.98 5.47
N LEU A 106 -12.06 -11.22 5.40
CA LEU A 106 -10.84 -11.58 4.67
C LEU A 106 -11.09 -11.80 3.17
N THR A 107 -12.34 -11.98 2.75
CA THR A 107 -12.73 -12.22 1.34
C THR A 107 -12.08 -11.24 0.35
N PRO A 108 -12.05 -9.91 0.59
CA PRO A 108 -11.45 -8.95 -0.35
C PRO A 108 -9.98 -9.20 -0.69
N MET A 109 -9.23 -9.84 0.22
CA MET A 109 -7.82 -10.18 0.02
C MET A 109 -7.63 -11.44 -0.82
N VAL A 110 -8.61 -12.35 -0.81
CA VAL A 110 -8.55 -13.64 -1.53
C VAL A 110 -9.07 -13.49 -2.96
N VAL A 111 -10.06 -12.63 -3.17
CA VAL A 111 -10.63 -12.37 -4.49
C VAL A 111 -9.61 -11.68 -5.40
N PRO A 112 -9.44 -12.09 -6.66
CA PRO A 112 -8.57 -11.40 -7.60
C PRO A 112 -8.92 -9.91 -7.72
N GLY A 113 -7.91 -9.05 -7.58
CA GLY A 113 -8.14 -7.59 -7.50
C GLY A 113 -8.93 -7.01 -8.68
N VAL A 114 -8.73 -7.55 -9.89
CA VAL A 114 -9.49 -7.12 -11.08
C VAL A 114 -10.98 -7.47 -10.98
N VAL A 115 -11.31 -8.65 -10.48
CA VAL A 115 -12.71 -9.09 -10.31
C VAL A 115 -13.40 -8.21 -9.27
N LEU A 116 -12.72 -7.94 -8.16
CA LEU A 116 -13.25 -7.08 -7.10
C LEU A 116 -13.42 -5.63 -7.60
N ALA A 117 -12.47 -5.11 -8.38
CA ALA A 117 -12.57 -3.79 -8.99
C ALA A 117 -13.78 -3.65 -9.92
N ILE A 118 -14.03 -4.65 -10.78
CA ILE A 118 -15.20 -4.67 -11.67
C ILE A 118 -16.50 -4.72 -10.86
N GLY A 119 -16.55 -5.55 -9.81
CA GLY A 119 -17.71 -5.65 -8.93
C GLY A 119 -18.02 -4.34 -8.19
N ILE A 120 -16.99 -3.70 -7.62
CA ILE A 120 -17.12 -2.38 -6.98
C ILE A 120 -17.56 -1.33 -8.01
N TYR A 121 -16.96 -1.33 -9.20
CA TYR A 121 -17.31 -0.39 -10.26
C TYR A 121 -18.78 -0.50 -10.67
N ALA A 122 -19.30 -1.72 -10.85
CA ALA A 122 -20.70 -1.95 -11.18
C ALA A 122 -21.65 -1.36 -10.13
N VAL A 123 -21.38 -1.58 -8.83
CA VAL A 123 -22.18 -1.00 -7.73
C VAL A 123 -22.04 0.52 -7.67
N TYR A 124 -20.82 1.03 -7.89
CA TYR A 124 -20.54 2.47 -7.79
C TYR A 124 -21.11 3.27 -8.93
N LEU A 125 -21.34 2.64 -10.10
CA LEU A 125 -21.96 3.28 -11.24
C LEU A 125 -23.37 3.76 -10.89
N ASP A 126 -24.19 2.87 -10.33
CA ASP A 126 -25.56 3.18 -9.90
C ASP A 126 -25.58 4.14 -8.71
N ALA A 127 -24.62 3.99 -7.78
CA ALA A 127 -24.49 4.85 -6.61
C ALA A 127 -23.83 6.21 -6.90
N GLN A 128 -23.44 6.50 -8.15
CA GLN A 128 -22.72 7.72 -8.56
C GLN A 128 -21.44 7.99 -7.76
N LEU A 129 -20.74 6.92 -7.36
CA LEU A 129 -19.48 7.00 -6.60
C LEU A 129 -18.23 6.90 -7.49
N VAL A 130 -18.39 6.56 -8.77
CA VAL A 130 -17.28 6.46 -9.73
C VAL A 130 -16.55 7.80 -9.87
N GLY A 131 -15.23 7.78 -9.73
CA GLY A 131 -14.39 8.99 -9.86
C GLY A 131 -14.52 9.98 -8.71
N THR A 132 -15.28 9.66 -7.66
CA THR A 132 -15.46 10.54 -6.49
C THR A 132 -14.50 10.19 -5.37
N LEU A 133 -14.10 11.19 -4.57
CA LEU A 133 -13.30 10.98 -3.36
C LEU A 133 -13.88 9.92 -2.40
N PRO A 134 -15.18 9.97 -2.00
CA PRO A 134 -15.75 8.94 -1.12
C PRO A 134 -15.75 7.55 -1.76
N GLY A 135 -15.96 7.44 -3.07
CA GLY A 135 -15.84 6.17 -3.79
C GLY A 135 -14.44 5.58 -3.64
N PHE A 136 -13.39 6.35 -3.93
CA PHE A 136 -12.01 5.89 -3.74
C PHE A 136 -11.72 5.48 -2.29
N VAL A 137 -12.15 6.29 -1.31
CA VAL A 137 -11.93 6.00 0.10
C VAL A 137 -12.62 4.70 0.53
N LEU A 138 -13.88 4.49 0.16
CA LEU A 138 -14.63 3.30 0.54
C LEU A 138 -14.04 2.04 -0.09
N ALA A 139 -13.73 2.08 -1.39
CA ALA A 139 -13.14 0.95 -2.10
C ALA A 139 -11.79 0.55 -1.49
N HIS A 140 -10.89 1.51 -1.27
CA HIS A 140 -9.58 1.24 -0.67
C HIS A 140 -9.68 0.81 0.80
N THR A 141 -10.66 1.32 1.55
CA THR A 141 -10.90 0.88 2.93
C THR A 141 -11.29 -0.61 2.97
N ILE A 142 -12.19 -1.06 2.10
CA ILE A 142 -12.57 -2.47 1.99
C ILE A 142 -11.36 -3.37 1.71
N LEU A 143 -10.46 -2.92 0.83
CA LEU A 143 -9.21 -3.63 0.51
C LEU A 143 -8.20 -3.63 1.67
N ALA A 144 -8.19 -2.58 2.48
CA ALA A 144 -7.25 -2.40 3.59
C ALA A 144 -7.67 -3.15 4.88
N LEU A 145 -8.98 -3.39 5.07
CA LEU A 145 -9.52 -4.05 6.27
C LEU A 145 -8.87 -5.41 6.62
N PRO A 146 -8.64 -6.34 5.67
CA PRO A 146 -7.99 -7.61 5.96
C PRO A 146 -6.61 -7.47 6.60
N PHE A 147 -5.81 -6.50 6.13
CA PHE A 147 -4.46 -6.27 6.64
C PHE A 147 -4.47 -5.80 8.09
N VAL A 148 -5.37 -4.85 8.41
CA VAL A 148 -5.53 -4.37 9.78
C VAL A 148 -6.06 -5.48 10.68
N LEU A 149 -7.07 -6.22 10.22
CA LEU A 149 -7.67 -7.30 10.99
C LEU A 149 -6.64 -8.35 11.39
N ILE A 150 -5.82 -8.83 10.43
CA ILE A 150 -4.77 -9.82 10.69
C ILE A 150 -3.74 -9.27 11.68
N ALA A 151 -3.24 -8.06 11.44
CA ALA A 151 -2.20 -7.46 12.27
C ALA A 151 -2.67 -7.25 13.72
N VAL A 152 -3.90 -6.75 13.92
CA VAL A 152 -4.45 -6.50 15.26
C VAL A 152 -4.81 -7.81 15.96
N SER A 153 -5.50 -8.74 15.26
CA SER A 153 -5.86 -10.04 15.86
C SER A 153 -4.64 -10.84 16.31
N ALA A 154 -3.54 -10.80 15.56
CA ALA A 154 -2.29 -11.47 15.95
C ALA A 154 -1.66 -10.93 17.26
N ASN A 155 -2.05 -9.74 17.72
CA ASN A 155 -1.61 -9.18 19.00
C ASN A 155 -2.63 -9.41 20.14
N LEU A 156 -3.84 -9.89 19.83
CA LEU A 156 -4.89 -10.19 20.83
C LEU A 156 -4.84 -11.66 21.27
N GLU A 157 -4.39 -12.56 20.39
CA GLU A 157 -4.15 -13.98 20.64
C GLU A 157 -2.85 -14.22 21.42
#